data_AF-A0A3P6TJ06-F1
#
_entry.id   AF-A0A3P6TJ06-F1
#
_cell.length_a   1.000
_cell.length_b   1.000
_cell.length_c   1.000
_cell.angle_alpha   90.00
_cell.angle_beta   90.00
_cell.angle_gamma   90.00
#
_symmetry.space_group_name_H-M   'P 1'
#
loop_
_entity.id
_entity.type
_entity.pdbx_description
1 polymer ?
#
loop_
_entity_poly.entity_id
_entity_poly.type
_entity_poly.pdbx_seq_one_letter_code
_entity_poly.pdbx_strand_id
1 'polypeptide(L)'
;MSTSINFEKITSEFLLLVRKCIRHYYKPDINEGYQKYDKRELQLMDEFFKIKSKVNTLLCDNTIDMKKITAERLCQIIDLGKAYINEMEEERKIPNCLLLRNIASYIISLLKVFGTAPNDIDDIFSVDFSETATTSDSALPSTSAYELIMPYVSALTVFRETISELAQQRNVNDIIKECDRIRDKVLPELGILLNEGNPKKPVLALKKWNTSEAFTDKVRGSKLKNARRNQIDQKNISMLGNATKKARN
;
A
#
# COMPACT_ATOMS: atom_id res chain seq x y z
N MET A 1 21.13 14.38 -6.73
CA MET A 1 19.69 14.67 -6.65
C MET A 1 18.83 13.39 -6.66
N SER A 2 19.19 12.38 -5.86
CA SER A 2 18.46 11.10 -5.76
C SER A 2 18.19 10.68 -4.30
N THR A 3 18.70 11.43 -3.34
CA THR A 3 18.62 11.13 -1.90
C THR A 3 17.22 11.33 -1.32
N SER A 4 16.45 12.33 -1.79
CA SER A 4 15.10 12.59 -1.26
C SER A 4 14.06 11.52 -1.64
N ILE A 5 14.08 11.02 -2.88
CA ILE A 5 13.15 9.97 -3.33
C ILE A 5 13.43 8.65 -2.61
N ASN A 6 14.72 8.34 -2.39
CA ASN A 6 15.11 7.15 -1.63
C ASN A 6 14.71 7.27 -0.16
N PHE A 7 14.84 8.44 0.44
CA PHE A 7 14.47 8.67 1.84
C PHE A 7 12.98 8.44 2.11
N GLU A 8 12.10 8.99 1.27
CA GLU A 8 10.65 8.80 1.41
C GLU A 8 10.25 7.33 1.28
N LYS A 9 10.85 6.61 0.32
CA LYS A 9 10.65 5.17 0.15
C LYS A 9 11.13 4.38 1.38
N ILE A 10 12.35 4.65 1.85
CA ILE A 10 12.92 3.96 3.02
C ILE A 10 12.07 4.20 4.28
N THR A 11 11.56 5.42 4.43
CA THR A 11 10.72 5.81 5.56
C THR A 11 9.36 5.14 5.49
N SER A 12 8.69 5.16 4.34
CA SER A 12 7.40 4.51 4.15
C SER A 12 7.48 2.99 4.36
N GLU A 13 8.52 2.33 3.83
CA GLU A 13 8.78 0.91 4.09
C GLU A 13 8.96 0.61 5.59
N PHE A 14 9.72 1.43 6.31
CA PHE A 14 9.89 1.26 7.75
C PHE A 14 8.57 1.44 8.52
N LEU A 15 7.80 2.48 8.22
CA LEU A 15 6.51 2.71 8.86
C LEU A 15 5.54 1.55 8.62
N LEU A 16 5.53 0.97 7.41
CA LEU A 16 4.75 -0.23 7.07
C LEU A 16 5.22 -1.46 7.85
N LEU A 17 6.53 -1.64 8.03
CA LEU A 17 7.08 -2.72 8.86
C LEU A 17 6.64 -2.58 10.32
N VAL A 18 6.76 -1.38 10.91
CA VAL A 18 6.30 -1.12 12.28
C VAL A 18 4.79 -1.38 12.42
N ARG A 19 3.98 -0.92 11.46
CA ARG A 19 2.52 -1.20 11.42
C ARG A 19 2.22 -2.69 11.33
N LYS A 20 3.03 -3.48 10.59
CA LYS A 20 2.91 -4.94 10.53
C LYS A 20 3.23 -5.57 11.89
N CYS A 21 4.30 -5.15 12.56
CA CYS A 21 4.66 -5.63 13.91
C CYS A 21 3.54 -5.35 14.91
N ILE A 22 3.03 -4.12 14.96
CA ILE A 22 1.93 -3.74 15.86
C ILE A 22 0.70 -4.61 15.59
N ARG A 23 0.25 -4.73 14.33
CA ARG A 23 -0.93 -5.55 14.02
C ARG A 23 -0.77 -7.03 14.32
N HIS A 24 0.44 -7.58 14.23
CA HIS A 24 0.66 -9.01 14.40
C HIS A 24 0.86 -9.40 15.87
N TYR A 25 1.53 -8.54 16.64
CA TYR A 25 2.00 -8.87 17.98
C TYR A 25 1.38 -8.03 19.10
N TYR A 26 0.92 -6.80 18.82
CA TYR A 26 0.34 -5.94 19.83
C TYR A 26 -1.15 -6.28 20.04
N LYS A 27 -1.49 -6.74 21.25
CA LYS A 27 -2.86 -6.98 21.69
C LYS A 27 -3.14 -6.14 22.94
N PRO A 28 -3.99 -5.11 22.88
CA PRO A 28 -4.21 -4.19 24.00
C PRO A 28 -4.95 -4.85 25.18
N ASP A 29 -5.75 -5.89 24.92
CA ASP A 29 -6.58 -6.57 25.93
C ASP A 29 -5.84 -7.62 26.77
N ILE A 30 -4.56 -7.84 26.51
CA ILE A 30 -3.75 -8.85 27.20
C ILE A 30 -2.49 -8.18 27.73
N ASN A 31 -2.12 -8.48 28.98
CA ASN A 31 -0.89 -7.95 29.62
C ASN A 31 0.39 -8.23 28.81
N GLU A 32 0.36 -9.18 27.87
CA GLU A 32 1.43 -9.48 26.91
C GLU A 32 1.70 -8.32 25.92
N GLY A 33 0.76 -7.39 25.72
CA GLY A 33 0.96 -6.19 24.91
C GLY A 33 1.96 -5.19 25.51
N TYR A 34 2.26 -5.31 26.81
CA TYR A 34 3.22 -4.48 27.53
C TYR A 34 4.47 -5.29 27.86
N GLN A 35 5.31 -5.49 26.84
CA GLN A 35 6.60 -6.16 27.02
C GLN A 35 7.56 -5.28 27.83
N LYS A 36 8.17 -5.89 28.86
CA LYS A 36 9.26 -5.28 29.61
C LYS A 36 10.47 -5.07 28.67
N TYR A 37 11.24 -4.01 28.92
CA TYR A 37 12.50 -3.81 28.21
C TYR A 37 13.56 -4.79 28.69
N ASP A 38 14.11 -5.58 27.78
CA ASP A 38 15.31 -6.36 28.01
C ASP A 38 16.55 -5.53 27.63
N LYS A 39 17.73 -6.15 27.78
CA LYS A 39 19.02 -5.50 27.52
C LYS A 39 19.10 -4.90 26.13
N ARG A 40 18.48 -5.56 25.13
CA ARG A 40 18.55 -5.13 23.73
C ARG A 40 17.66 -3.93 23.45
N GLU A 41 16.45 -3.89 24.02
CA GLU A 41 15.53 -2.76 23.93
C GLU A 41 16.10 -1.54 24.63
N LEU A 42 16.74 -1.71 25.79
CA LEU A 42 17.41 -0.63 26.50
C LEU A 42 18.57 -0.04 25.66
N GLN A 43 19.35 -0.90 25.00
CA GLN A 43 20.38 -0.44 24.06
C GLN A 43 19.79 0.32 22.87
N LEU A 44 18.71 -0.19 22.26
CA LEU A 44 18.03 0.49 21.16
C LEU A 44 17.49 1.86 21.58
N MET A 45 16.90 1.93 22.78
CA MET A 45 16.37 3.15 23.36
C MET A 45 17.47 4.19 23.61
N ASP A 46 18.63 3.77 24.15
CA ASP A 46 19.77 4.66 24.36
C ASP A 46 20.33 5.20 23.05
N GLU A 47 20.55 4.35 22.04
CA GLU A 47 21.01 4.77 20.71
C GLU A 47 20.01 5.72 20.02
N PHE A 48 18.72 5.41 20.14
CA PHE A 48 17.64 6.29 19.66
C PHE A 48 17.69 7.68 20.32
N PHE A 49 17.86 7.74 21.65
CA PHE A 49 17.95 9.02 22.36
C PHE A 49 19.21 9.81 21.99
N LYS A 50 20.36 9.15 21.82
CA LYS A 50 21.59 9.82 21.35
C LYS A 50 21.39 10.49 20.00
N ILE A 51 20.73 9.82 19.06
CA ILE A 51 20.45 10.39 17.73
C ILE A 51 19.39 11.49 17.84
N LYS A 52 18.34 11.29 18.64
CA LYS A 52 17.31 12.31 18.90
C LYS A 52 17.90 13.61 19.46
N SER A 53 18.80 13.52 20.44
CA SER A 53 19.50 14.69 20.99
C SER A 53 20.33 15.42 19.94
N LYS A 54 21.05 14.68 19.08
CA LYS A 54 21.81 15.28 17.97
C LYS A 54 20.89 16.01 16.99
N VAL A 55 19.76 15.42 16.64
CA VAL A 55 18.75 16.07 15.77
C VAL A 55 18.21 17.35 16.43
N ASN A 56 17.95 17.32 17.74
CA ASN A 56 17.47 18.50 18.47
C ASN A 56 18.51 19.63 18.51
N THR A 57 19.79 19.31 18.71
CA THR A 57 20.87 20.31 18.61
C THR A 57 20.96 20.89 17.20
N LEU A 58 20.87 20.05 16.17
CA LEU A 58 20.88 20.50 14.76
C LEU A 58 19.66 21.36 14.40
N LEU A 59 18.51 21.16 15.05
CA LEU A 59 17.33 22.01 14.88
C LEU A 59 17.56 23.42 15.47
N CYS A 60 18.36 23.53 16.53
CA CYS A 60 18.68 24.80 17.17
C CYS A 60 19.78 25.58 16.42
N ASP A 61 20.73 24.88 15.80
CA ASP A 61 21.81 25.47 15.02
C ASP A 61 21.31 25.81 13.59
N ASN A 62 20.82 27.04 13.40
CA ASN A 62 20.26 27.59 12.15
C ASN A 62 21.24 27.55 10.95
N THR A 63 21.49 26.36 10.41
CA THR A 63 22.45 26.09 9.34
C THR A 63 21.75 25.71 8.03
N ILE A 64 22.37 26.06 6.89
CA ILE A 64 21.78 25.94 5.54
C ILE A 64 21.52 24.47 5.13
N ASP A 65 22.27 23.50 5.69
CA ASP A 65 22.18 22.07 5.36
C ASP A 65 21.30 21.23 6.31
N MET A 66 20.57 21.89 7.20
CA MET A 66 19.82 21.26 8.30
C MET A 66 18.84 20.17 7.85
N LYS A 67 18.14 20.35 6.72
CA LYS A 67 17.23 19.33 6.16
C LYS A 67 17.95 18.04 5.75
N LYS A 68 19.12 18.16 5.12
CA LYS A 68 19.88 17.01 4.62
C LYS A 68 20.46 16.21 5.78
N ILE A 69 21.10 16.88 6.74
CA ILE A 69 21.70 16.24 7.91
C ILE A 69 20.60 15.56 8.74
N THR A 70 19.44 16.19 8.90
CA THR A 70 18.32 15.59 9.63
C THR A 70 17.78 14.34 8.94
N ALA A 71 17.65 14.34 7.61
CA ALA A 71 17.27 13.16 6.85
C ALA A 71 18.27 12.01 7.01
N GLU A 72 19.58 12.30 7.01
CA GLU A 72 20.63 11.30 7.27
C GLU A 72 20.50 10.69 8.68
N ARG A 73 20.20 11.51 9.70
CA ARG A 73 19.94 11.02 11.06
C ARG A 73 18.66 10.20 11.16
N LEU A 74 17.61 10.57 10.42
CA LEU A 74 16.39 9.78 10.34
C LEU A 74 16.63 8.40 9.69
N CYS A 75 17.43 8.34 8.62
CA CYS A 75 17.86 7.05 8.05
C CYS A 75 18.58 6.18 9.09
N GLN A 76 19.48 6.76 9.89
CA GLN A 76 20.17 6.03 10.97
C GLN A 76 19.19 5.43 11.99
N ILE A 77 18.15 6.18 12.37
CA ILE A 77 17.10 5.67 13.25
C ILE A 77 16.32 4.52 12.58
N ILE A 78 15.98 4.67 11.30
CA ILE A 78 15.27 3.64 10.53
C ILE A 78 16.10 2.36 10.46
N ASP A 79 17.40 2.47 10.17
CA ASP A 79 18.30 1.32 10.07
C ASP A 79 18.44 0.60 11.40
N LEU A 80 18.54 1.32 12.52
CA LEU A 80 18.52 0.74 13.87
C LEU A 80 17.21 -0.01 14.15
N GLY A 81 16.08 0.57 13.77
CA GLY A 81 14.77 -0.07 13.95
C GLY A 81 14.61 -1.32 13.08
N LYS A 82 15.06 -1.28 11.82
CA LYS A 82 15.05 -2.45 10.91
C LYS A 82 15.96 -3.56 11.41
N ALA A 83 17.18 -3.22 11.85
CA ALA A 83 18.12 -4.17 12.43
C ALA A 83 17.51 -4.89 13.65
N TYR A 84 16.90 -4.12 14.57
CA TYR A 84 16.20 -4.71 15.71
C TYR A 84 15.05 -5.64 15.31
N ILE A 85 14.20 -5.26 14.35
CA ILE A 85 13.11 -6.12 13.88
C ILE A 85 13.67 -7.44 13.30
N ASN A 86 14.74 -7.36 12.51
CA ASN A 86 15.38 -8.53 11.91
C ASN A 86 16.01 -9.43 12.97
N GLU A 87 16.73 -8.87 13.94
CA GLU A 87 17.32 -9.62 15.07
C GLU A 87 16.23 -10.37 15.86
N MET A 88 15.09 -9.73 16.14
CA MET A 88 13.97 -10.37 16.83
C MET A 88 13.34 -11.49 15.99
N GLU A 89 13.25 -11.33 14.67
CA GLU A 89 12.75 -12.35 13.75
C GLU A 89 13.69 -13.58 13.70
N GLU A 90 15.01 -13.36 13.66
CA GLU A 90 16.04 -14.40 13.71
C GLU A 90 16.00 -15.18 15.03
N GLU A 91 15.86 -14.49 16.16
CA GLU A 91 15.73 -15.10 17.48
C GLU A 91 14.33 -15.70 17.75
N ARG A 92 13.39 -15.57 16.81
CA ARG A 92 11.97 -15.97 16.95
C ARG A 92 11.29 -15.36 18.18
N LYS A 93 11.70 -14.15 18.56
CA LYS A 93 11.13 -13.38 19.66
C LYS A 93 10.15 -12.34 19.13
N ILE A 94 9.23 -11.95 20.00
CA ILE A 94 8.27 -10.90 19.68
C ILE A 94 8.95 -9.55 19.93
N PRO A 95 9.07 -8.67 18.91
CA PRO A 95 9.66 -7.35 19.09
C PRO A 95 8.76 -6.44 19.93
N ASN A 96 9.38 -5.53 20.69
CA ASN A 96 8.67 -4.55 21.50
C ASN A 96 7.97 -3.52 20.62
N CYS A 97 6.67 -3.76 20.42
CA CYS A 97 5.83 -2.96 19.53
C CYS A 97 5.65 -1.51 20.01
N LEU A 98 5.69 -1.27 21.33
CA LEU A 98 5.59 0.06 21.90
C LEU A 98 6.86 0.89 21.64
N LEU A 99 8.03 0.27 21.76
CA LEU A 99 9.29 0.94 21.43
C LEU A 99 9.35 1.32 19.95
N LEU A 100 8.99 0.38 19.06
CA LEU A 100 8.92 0.64 17.62
C LEU A 100 7.89 1.72 17.27
N ARG A 101 6.73 1.73 17.94
CA ARG A 101 5.72 2.79 17.82
C ARG A 101 6.29 4.15 18.21
N ASN A 102 7.01 4.25 19.33
CA ASN A 102 7.60 5.51 19.79
C ASN A 102 8.65 6.04 18.79
N ILE A 103 9.49 5.15 18.26
CA ILE A 103 10.48 5.51 17.23
C ILE A 103 9.78 6.04 15.98
N ALA A 104 8.79 5.31 15.47
CA ALA A 104 8.07 5.71 14.27
C ALA A 104 7.28 7.02 14.47
N SER A 105 6.61 7.19 15.61
CA SER A 105 5.93 8.44 15.97
C SER A 105 6.89 9.64 15.98
N TYR A 106 8.12 9.45 16.44
CA TYR A 106 9.14 10.50 16.40
C TYR A 106 9.52 10.87 14.95
N ILE A 107 9.80 9.88 14.10
CA ILE A 107 10.12 10.11 12.68
C ILE A 107 9.00 10.93 12.02
N ILE A 108 7.75 10.57 12.29
CA ILE A 108 6.57 11.25 11.74
C ILE A 108 6.45 12.67 12.24
N SER A 109 6.60 12.88 13.55
CA SER A 109 6.57 14.22 14.13
C SER A 109 7.61 15.13 13.47
N LEU A 110 8.78 14.57 13.14
CA LEU A 110 9.85 15.33 12.51
C LEU A 110 9.57 15.60 11.03
N LEU A 111 9.01 14.64 10.28
CA LEU A 111 8.54 14.87 8.90
C LEU A 111 7.45 15.94 8.83
N LYS A 112 6.55 16.00 9.83
CA LYS A 112 5.52 17.04 9.94
C LYS A 112 6.15 18.42 10.11
N VAL A 113 7.16 18.55 10.97
CA VAL A 113 7.91 19.81 11.15
C VAL A 113 8.53 20.29 9.83
N PHE A 114 8.98 19.39 8.97
CA PHE A 114 9.54 19.74 7.66
C PHE A 114 8.49 19.93 6.55
N GLY A 115 7.21 19.69 6.82
CA GLY A 115 6.15 19.75 5.81
C GLY A 115 6.22 18.62 4.78
N THR A 116 6.96 17.54 5.06
CA THR A 116 7.12 16.38 4.18
C THR A 116 6.44 15.14 4.76
N ALA A 117 5.50 15.30 5.67
CA ALA A 117 4.72 14.18 6.19
C ALA A 117 3.79 13.66 5.07
N PRO A 118 3.86 12.37 4.71
CA PRO A 118 2.79 11.76 3.92
C PRO A 118 1.43 11.97 4.61
N ASN A 119 0.45 12.42 3.83
CA ASN A 119 -0.91 12.73 4.32
C ASN A 119 -1.65 11.49 4.88
N ASP A 120 -1.16 10.27 4.62
CA ASP A 120 -1.71 9.00 5.09
C ASP A 120 -1.15 8.55 6.46
N ILE A 121 -0.25 9.32 7.10
CA ILE A 121 0.45 8.83 8.29
C ILE A 121 -0.36 8.92 9.60
N ASP A 122 -1.33 9.82 9.68
CA ASP A 122 -2.17 9.95 10.90
C ASP A 122 -3.00 8.68 11.18
N ASP A 123 -3.06 7.77 10.21
CA ASP A 123 -3.73 6.47 10.28
C ASP A 123 -2.79 5.28 10.56
N ILE A 124 -1.47 5.50 10.58
CA ILE A 124 -0.50 4.41 10.74
C ILE A 124 -0.47 3.89 12.19
N PHE A 125 -0.70 4.78 13.16
CA PHE A 125 -0.64 4.50 14.60
C PHE A 125 -1.98 4.61 15.32
N SER A 126 -3.06 4.92 14.59
CA SER A 126 -4.44 4.80 15.04
C SER A 126 -4.83 3.32 15.09
N VAL A 127 -4.17 2.58 15.98
CA VAL A 127 -4.80 1.45 16.64
C VAL A 127 -5.46 2.09 17.86
N ASP A 128 -6.78 2.16 17.82
CA ASP A 128 -7.66 2.89 18.73
C ASP A 128 -7.13 3.07 20.15
N PHE A 129 -6.99 4.33 20.55
CA PHE A 129 -6.97 4.72 21.95
C PHE A 129 -7.86 5.94 22.26
N SER A 130 -8.70 6.38 21.32
CA SER A 130 -9.67 7.44 21.59
C SER A 130 -10.82 7.39 20.59
N GLU A 131 -11.87 6.66 20.96
CA GLU A 131 -13.22 7.01 20.54
C GLU A 131 -13.59 8.34 21.24
N THR A 132 -13.04 9.46 20.77
CA THR A 132 -13.61 10.78 21.05
C THR A 132 -13.61 11.61 19.79
N ALA A 133 -14.84 11.93 19.40
CA ALA A 133 -15.18 12.84 18.34
C ALA A 133 -14.39 14.16 18.45
N THR A 134 -13.71 14.53 17.37
CA THR A 134 -13.63 15.94 16.97
C THR A 134 -13.84 16.04 15.47
N THR A 135 -14.98 16.64 15.16
CA THR A 135 -15.39 17.17 13.86
C THR A 135 -14.34 18.08 13.25
N SER A 136 -13.89 17.77 12.03
CA SER A 136 -13.50 18.79 11.06
C SER A 136 -13.69 18.24 9.65
N ASP A 137 -14.56 18.92 8.91
CA ASP A 137 -14.94 18.65 7.53
C ASP A 137 -13.74 18.54 6.59
N SER A 138 -13.40 17.31 6.22
CA SER A 138 -12.63 17.00 5.02
C SER A 138 -12.92 15.55 4.65
N ALA A 139 -13.63 15.36 3.55
CA ALA A 139 -14.15 14.08 3.11
C ALA A 139 -13.02 13.07 2.82
N LEU A 140 -12.83 12.10 3.72
CA LEU A 140 -12.22 10.81 3.37
C LEU A 140 -12.70 9.69 4.31
N PRO A 141 -13.44 8.68 3.81
CA PRO A 141 -13.69 7.45 4.53
C PRO A 141 -12.85 6.33 3.88
N SER A 142 -11.77 5.83 4.48
CA SER A 142 -11.11 4.66 3.85
C SER A 142 -10.26 3.72 4.71
N THR A 143 -10.11 3.89 6.02
CA THR A 143 -9.43 2.85 6.83
C THR A 143 -10.41 1.95 7.58
N SER A 144 -11.50 2.51 8.11
CA SER A 144 -12.59 1.70 8.67
C SER A 144 -13.28 0.87 7.58
N ALA A 145 -13.56 1.44 6.41
CA ALA A 145 -14.17 0.71 5.29
C ALA A 145 -13.26 -0.41 4.75
N TYR A 146 -11.93 -0.18 4.74
CA TYR A 146 -10.95 -1.19 4.37
C TYR A 146 -10.87 -2.33 5.39
N GLU A 147 -10.86 -2.00 6.68
CA GLU A 147 -10.83 -2.97 7.77
C GLU A 147 -12.12 -3.81 7.82
N LEU A 148 -13.26 -3.17 7.53
CA LEU A 148 -14.53 -3.85 7.37
C LEU A 148 -14.55 -4.75 6.12
N ILE A 149 -13.97 -4.35 4.99
CA ILE A 149 -14.05 -5.13 3.73
C ILE A 149 -13.03 -6.28 3.66
N MET A 150 -11.90 -6.17 4.36
CA MET A 150 -10.82 -7.17 4.33
C MET A 150 -11.24 -8.59 4.71
N PRO A 151 -12.02 -8.85 5.78
CA PRO A 151 -12.46 -10.20 6.11
C PRO A 151 -13.34 -10.81 5.00
N TYR A 152 -14.15 -10.00 4.32
CA TYR A 152 -14.96 -10.46 3.18
C TYR A 152 -14.10 -10.77 1.95
N VAL A 153 -13.10 -9.94 1.64
CA VAL A 153 -12.15 -10.20 0.54
C VAL A 153 -11.31 -11.44 0.82
N SER A 154 -10.88 -11.64 2.08
CA SER A 154 -10.17 -12.85 2.50
C SER A 154 -11.04 -14.09 2.37
N ALA A 155 -12.29 -14.03 2.82
CA ALA A 155 -13.24 -15.14 2.68
C ALA A 155 -13.51 -15.48 1.21
N LEU A 156 -13.67 -14.48 0.34
CA LEU A 156 -13.87 -14.67 -1.10
C LEU A 156 -12.64 -15.29 -1.77
N THR A 157 -11.44 -14.90 -1.35
CA THR A 157 -10.18 -15.46 -1.88
C THR A 157 -10.06 -16.94 -1.54
N VAL A 158 -10.26 -17.30 -0.26
CA VAL A 158 -10.27 -18.69 0.20
C VAL A 158 -11.34 -19.52 -0.50
N PHE A 159 -12.56 -18.97 -0.65
CA PHE A 159 -13.64 -19.62 -1.37
C PHE A 159 -13.27 -19.90 -2.84
N ARG A 160 -12.75 -18.88 -3.56
CA ARG A 160 -12.32 -19.03 -4.96
C ARG A 160 -11.27 -20.12 -5.11
N GLU A 161 -10.24 -20.11 -4.26
CA GLU A 161 -9.16 -21.10 -4.31
C GLU A 161 -9.69 -22.52 -4.08
N THR A 162 -10.52 -22.71 -3.05
CA THR A 162 -11.13 -24.01 -2.74
C THR A 162 -11.98 -24.52 -3.90
N ILE A 163 -12.82 -23.66 -4.51
CA ILE A 163 -13.66 -24.02 -5.66
C ILE A 163 -12.81 -24.29 -6.91
N SER A 164 -11.76 -23.51 -7.14
CA SER A 164 -10.83 -23.71 -8.26
C SER A 164 -10.11 -25.05 -8.15
N GLU A 165 -9.62 -25.43 -6.96
CA GLU A 165 -9.00 -26.73 -6.70
C GLU A 165 -9.99 -27.88 -6.95
N LEU A 166 -11.21 -27.79 -6.42
CA LEU A 166 -12.26 -28.80 -6.63
C LEU A 166 -12.65 -28.92 -8.12
N ALA A 167 -12.74 -27.80 -8.83
CA ALA A 167 -13.06 -27.77 -10.25
C ALA A 167 -11.93 -28.35 -11.12
N GLN A 168 -10.67 -28.11 -10.75
CA GLN A 168 -9.50 -28.73 -11.41
C GLN A 168 -9.49 -30.25 -11.23
N GLN A 169 -9.76 -30.75 -10.02
CA GLN A 169 -9.84 -32.20 -9.77
C GLN A 169 -10.93 -32.89 -10.61
N ARG A 170 -12.02 -32.17 -10.91
CA ARG A 170 -13.17 -32.68 -11.68
C ARG A 170 -13.15 -32.27 -13.15
N ASN A 171 -12.11 -31.57 -13.61
CA ASN A 171 -11.97 -31.02 -14.96
C ASN A 171 -13.16 -30.16 -15.43
N VAL A 172 -13.81 -29.44 -14.52
CA VAL A 172 -14.95 -28.56 -14.85
C VAL A 172 -14.44 -27.17 -15.22
N ASN A 173 -14.05 -27.03 -16.50
CA ASN A 173 -13.42 -25.81 -17.02
C ASN A 173 -14.27 -24.53 -16.87
N ASP A 174 -15.59 -24.63 -16.88
CA ASP A 174 -16.45 -23.45 -16.83
C ASP A 174 -16.47 -22.79 -15.44
N ILE A 175 -16.30 -23.58 -14.37
CA ILE A 175 -16.17 -23.06 -13.00
C ILE A 175 -14.81 -22.36 -12.82
N ILE A 176 -13.75 -22.91 -13.40
CA ILE A 176 -12.41 -22.30 -13.37
C ILE A 176 -12.43 -20.94 -14.08
N LYS A 177 -13.04 -20.88 -15.29
CA LYS A 177 -13.22 -19.62 -16.02
C LYS A 177 -14.00 -18.57 -15.23
N GLU A 178 -15.01 -18.99 -14.48
CA GLU A 178 -15.78 -18.07 -13.64
C GLU A 178 -14.97 -17.56 -12.45
N CYS A 179 -14.15 -18.41 -11.82
CA CYS A 179 -13.19 -18.01 -10.79
C CYS A 179 -12.15 -17.01 -11.32
N ASP A 180 -11.68 -17.19 -12.55
CA ASP A 180 -10.77 -16.24 -13.21
C ASP A 180 -11.47 -14.95 -13.61
N ARG A 181 -12.74 -15.00 -14.01
CA ARG A 181 -13.54 -13.79 -14.28
C ARG A 181 -13.64 -12.90 -13.05
N ILE A 182 -13.86 -13.49 -11.87
CA ILE A 182 -13.93 -12.75 -10.60
C ILE A 182 -12.57 -12.10 -10.29
N ARG A 183 -11.46 -12.83 -10.46
CA ARG A 183 -10.10 -12.32 -10.22
C ARG A 183 -9.71 -11.20 -11.18
N ASP A 184 -9.96 -11.39 -12.48
CA ASP A 184 -9.35 -10.57 -13.54
C ASP A 184 -10.26 -9.43 -14.03
N LYS A 185 -11.56 -9.49 -13.73
CA LYS A 185 -12.53 -8.47 -14.19
C LYS A 185 -13.30 -7.84 -13.03
N VAL A 186 -13.94 -8.63 -12.18
CA VAL A 186 -14.86 -8.11 -11.15
C VAL A 186 -14.11 -7.41 -10.03
N LEU A 187 -13.11 -8.07 -9.42
CA LEU A 187 -12.35 -7.48 -8.32
C LEU A 187 -11.56 -6.23 -8.73
N PRO A 188 -10.89 -6.19 -9.91
CA PRO A 188 -10.22 -4.99 -10.38
C PRO A 188 -11.17 -3.81 -10.64
N GLU A 189 -12.41 -4.04 -11.08
CA GLU A 189 -13.44 -2.99 -11.21
C GLU A 189 -13.82 -2.38 -9.86
N LEU A 190 -13.70 -3.16 -8.78
CA LEU A 190 -13.89 -2.71 -7.40
C LEU A 190 -12.61 -2.15 -6.76
N GLY A 191 -11.52 -2.00 -7.53
CA GLY A 191 -10.23 -1.53 -7.02
C GLY A 191 -9.48 -2.55 -6.15
N ILE A 192 -9.87 -3.82 -6.20
CA ILE A 192 -9.28 -4.92 -5.43
C ILE A 192 -8.39 -5.76 -6.36
N LEU A 193 -7.10 -5.83 -6.06
CA LEU A 193 -6.15 -6.68 -6.76
C LEU A 193 -5.67 -7.79 -5.82
N LEU A 194 -5.78 -9.04 -6.27
CA LEU A 194 -5.31 -10.21 -5.52
C LEU A 194 -3.90 -10.58 -5.99
N ASN A 195 -2.96 -10.72 -5.04
CA ASN A 195 -1.59 -11.14 -5.34
C ASN A 195 -1.44 -12.63 -4.98
N GLU A 196 -1.07 -13.47 -5.94
CA GLU A 196 -1.09 -14.95 -5.85
C GLU A 196 -0.03 -15.56 -4.93
N GLY A 197 0.78 -14.73 -4.25
CA GLY A 197 1.90 -15.19 -3.43
C GLY A 197 1.53 -15.75 -2.05
N ASN A 198 0.31 -15.54 -1.54
CA ASN A 198 -0.13 -16.14 -0.27
C ASN A 198 -1.66 -16.08 -0.06
N PRO A 199 -2.36 -17.22 0.07
CA PRO A 199 -3.82 -17.27 0.26
C PRO A 199 -4.28 -16.66 1.60
N LYS A 200 -3.37 -16.60 2.58
CA LYS A 200 -3.63 -16.05 3.93
C LYS A 200 -3.36 -14.54 4.05
N LYS A 201 -2.85 -13.89 2.99
CA LYS A 201 -2.49 -12.46 3.00
C LYS A 201 -2.77 -11.84 1.62
N PRO A 202 -4.04 -11.53 1.29
CA PRO A 202 -4.33 -10.71 0.12
C PRO A 202 -3.68 -9.34 0.31
N VAL A 203 -2.67 -9.03 -0.50
CA VAL A 203 -2.10 -7.68 -0.57
C VAL A 203 -3.04 -6.87 -1.45
N LEU A 204 -3.94 -6.11 -0.83
CA LEU A 204 -4.85 -5.22 -1.53
C LEU A 204 -4.06 -4.00 -2.04
N ALA A 205 -3.85 -3.91 -3.35
CA ALA A 205 -3.38 -2.68 -3.98
C ALA A 205 -4.61 -1.86 -4.41
N LEU A 206 -5.11 -0.99 -3.53
CA LEU A 206 -6.08 0.05 -3.89
C LEU A 206 -5.40 1.07 -4.81
N LYS A 207 -5.47 0.84 -6.12
CA LYS A 207 -5.11 1.88 -7.09
C LYS A 207 -6.20 2.93 -7.01
N LYS A 208 -5.85 4.15 -6.57
CA LYS A 208 -6.73 5.33 -6.57
C LYS A 208 -7.42 5.43 -7.93
N TRP A 209 -8.71 5.13 -8.00
CA TRP A 209 -9.49 5.32 -9.22
C TRP A 209 -9.82 6.80 -9.31
N ASN A 210 -8.96 7.56 -9.98
CA ASN A 210 -9.36 8.88 -10.46
C ASN A 210 -10.43 8.63 -11.53
N THR A 211 -11.70 8.79 -11.17
CA THR A 211 -12.87 8.63 -12.05
C THR A 211 -12.82 9.51 -13.32
N SER A 212 -11.85 10.42 -13.46
CA SER A 212 -11.70 11.25 -14.66
C SER A 212 -10.84 10.63 -15.78
N GLU A 213 -9.85 9.78 -15.50
CA GLU A 213 -8.87 9.39 -16.54
C GLU A 213 -9.25 8.09 -17.27
N ALA A 214 -9.79 7.09 -16.57
CA ALA A 214 -10.17 5.80 -17.18
C ALA A 214 -11.36 5.90 -18.16
N PHE A 215 -12.24 6.90 -17.97
CA PHE A 215 -13.34 7.14 -18.92
C PHE A 215 -12.80 7.77 -20.21
N THR A 216 -11.81 8.67 -20.12
CA THR A 216 -11.29 9.34 -21.32
C THR A 216 -10.45 8.42 -22.20
N ASP A 217 -9.65 7.50 -21.64
CA ASP A 217 -8.83 6.59 -22.44
C ASP A 217 -9.64 5.45 -23.07
N LYS A 218 -10.67 4.94 -22.40
CA LYS A 218 -11.56 3.92 -22.98
C LYS A 218 -12.51 4.51 -24.02
N VAL A 219 -12.97 5.75 -23.85
CA VAL A 219 -13.75 6.49 -24.86
C VAL A 219 -12.88 6.92 -26.05
N ARG A 220 -11.61 7.33 -25.83
CA ARG A 220 -10.69 7.70 -26.92
C ARG A 220 -10.22 6.46 -27.70
N GLY A 221 -9.91 5.37 -27.01
CA GLY A 221 -9.53 4.09 -27.63
C GLY A 221 -10.65 3.41 -28.42
N SER A 222 -11.90 3.50 -27.95
CA SER A 222 -13.07 2.96 -28.68
C SER A 222 -13.46 3.82 -29.89
N LYS A 223 -13.36 5.17 -29.79
CA LYS A 223 -13.56 6.08 -30.92
C LYS A 223 -12.52 5.87 -32.03
N LEU A 224 -11.23 5.67 -31.70
CA LEU A 224 -10.19 5.40 -32.70
C LEU A 224 -10.37 4.03 -33.39
N LYS A 225 -10.81 2.99 -32.67
CA LYS A 225 -11.06 1.66 -33.26
C LYS A 225 -12.29 1.65 -34.18
N ASN A 226 -13.35 2.36 -33.81
CA ASN A 226 -14.56 2.47 -34.65
C ASN A 226 -14.32 3.36 -35.88
N ALA A 227 -13.53 4.44 -35.76
CA ALA A 227 -13.14 5.27 -36.90
C ALA A 227 -12.31 4.47 -37.93
N ARG A 228 -11.38 3.62 -37.48
CA ARG A 228 -10.58 2.77 -38.39
C ARG A 228 -11.41 1.69 -39.08
N ARG A 229 -12.39 1.07 -38.40
CA ARG A 229 -13.29 0.09 -39.03
C ARG A 229 -14.18 0.72 -40.10
N ASN A 230 -14.81 1.86 -39.79
CA ASN A 230 -15.66 2.56 -40.75
C ASN A 230 -14.90 3.03 -42.00
N GLN A 231 -13.61 3.37 -41.87
CA GLN A 231 -12.77 3.78 -43.01
C GLN A 231 -12.36 2.59 -43.90
N ILE A 232 -12.18 1.40 -43.32
CA ILE A 232 -11.90 0.16 -44.06
C ILE A 232 -13.16 -0.30 -44.80
N ASP A 233 -14.33 -0.22 -44.16
CA ASP A 233 -15.60 -0.61 -44.77
C ASP A 233 -15.99 0.32 -45.92
N GLN A 234 -15.79 1.64 -45.79
CA GLN A 234 -16.01 2.60 -46.90
C GLN A 234 -15.05 2.38 -48.07
N LYS A 235 -13.77 2.06 -47.81
CA LYS A 235 -12.80 1.73 -48.88
C LYS A 235 -13.21 0.45 -49.62
N ASN A 236 -13.63 -0.58 -48.90
CA ASN A 236 -14.06 -1.85 -49.50
C ASN A 236 -15.32 -1.69 -50.36
N ILE A 237 -16.32 -0.90 -49.91
CA ILE A 237 -17.53 -0.59 -50.68
C ILE A 237 -17.18 0.20 -51.97
N SER A 238 -16.26 1.17 -51.88
CA SER A 238 -15.82 1.93 -53.07
C SER A 238 -15.07 1.07 -54.10
N MET A 239 -14.32 0.07 -53.65
CA MET A 239 -13.58 -0.88 -54.52
C MET A 239 -14.53 -1.85 -55.23
N LEU A 240 -15.57 -2.35 -54.55
CA LEU A 240 -16.60 -3.21 -55.16
C LEU A 240 -17.50 -2.45 -56.17
N GLY A 241 -17.81 -1.17 -55.90
CA GLY A 241 -18.56 -0.33 -56.84
C GLY A 241 -17.80 -0.04 -58.15
N ASN A 242 -16.48 0.06 -58.08
CA ASN A 242 -15.63 0.27 -59.26
C ASN A 242 -15.41 -1.03 -60.06
N ALA A 243 -15.35 -2.19 -59.40
CA ALA A 243 -15.23 -3.49 -60.06
C ALA A 243 -16.51 -3.86 -60.84
N THR A 244 -17.69 -3.53 -60.31
CA THR A 244 -18.98 -3.82 -60.95
C THR A 244 -19.29 -2.89 -62.13
N LYS A 245 -18.80 -1.64 -62.12
CA LYS A 245 -18.85 -0.74 -63.29
C LYS A 245 -17.90 -1.16 -64.42
N LYS A 246 -16.78 -1.80 -64.10
CA LYS A 246 -15.79 -2.29 -65.10
C LYS A 246 -16.21 -3.60 -65.78
N ALA A 247 -17.14 -4.36 -65.19
CA ALA A 247 -17.68 -5.59 -65.78
C ALA A 247 -18.96 -5.37 -66.63
N ARG A 248 -19.46 -4.13 -66.72
CA ARG A 248 -20.68 -3.77 -67.45
C ARG A 248 -20.46 -2.87 -68.67
N ASN A 249 -19.18 -2.65 -69.02
CA ASN A 249 -18.73 -2.02 -70.26
C ASN A 249 -17.98 -3.04 -71.11
#